data_AF-A0A378XYK0-F1
#
_entry.id   AF-A0A378XYK0-F1
#
_cell.length_a   1.000
_cell.length_b   1.000
_cell.length_c   1.000
_cell.angle_alpha   90.00
_cell.angle_beta   90.00
_cell.angle_gamma   90.00
#
_symmetry.space_group_name_H-M   'P 1'
#
loop_
_entity.id
_entity.type
_entity.pdbx_description
1 polymer ?
#
loop_
_entity_poly.entity_id
_entity_poly.type
_entity_poly.pdbx_seq_one_letter_code
_entity_poly.pdbx_strand_id
1 'polypeptide(L)'
;MSGLAGMQVKFTVLKNEDINKYLDEREKSDLSRILWKVQELRLLDGKPPLNTYLVVNTDEPYATDIVRIMQTNNHWGPVSDPNQAEMEYYGGTLILPRTEEEIK
;
A
#
# COMPACT_ATOMS: atom_id res chain seq x y z
N MET A 1 5.38 -20.79 -8.74
CA MET A 1 4.78 -19.50 -8.30
C MET A 1 3.35 -19.71 -7.81
N SER A 2 3.13 -20.57 -6.80
CA SER A 2 1.80 -21.01 -6.35
C SER A 2 1.39 -20.46 -4.98
N GLY A 3 2.08 -19.44 -4.46
CA GLY A 3 1.83 -18.85 -3.13
C GLY A 3 1.19 -17.45 -3.14
N LEU A 4 0.86 -16.90 -4.31
CA LEU A 4 0.34 -15.53 -4.45
C LEU A 4 -1.16 -15.46 -4.81
N ALA A 5 -1.80 -16.61 -5.03
CA ALA A 5 -3.23 -16.67 -5.33
C ALA A 5 -4.02 -16.23 -4.08
N GLY A 6 -4.73 -15.09 -4.17
CA GLY A 6 -5.51 -14.52 -3.08
C GLY A 6 -4.84 -13.39 -2.29
N MET A 7 -3.65 -12.92 -2.71
CA MET A 7 -2.98 -11.80 -2.04
C MET A 7 -3.62 -10.46 -2.46
N GLN A 8 -4.38 -9.85 -1.54
CA GLN A 8 -5.07 -8.57 -1.75
C GLN A 8 -4.07 -7.40 -1.74
N VAL A 9 -4.28 -6.39 -2.59
CA VAL A 9 -3.44 -5.18 -2.63
C VAL A 9 -3.84 -4.25 -1.49
N LYS A 10 -3.12 -4.42 -0.37
CA LYS A 10 -3.35 -3.73 0.90
C LYS A 10 -2.69 -2.36 1.01
N PHE A 11 -1.57 -2.18 0.30
CA PHE A 11 -0.77 -0.97 0.32
C PHE A 11 -0.30 -0.68 -1.10
N THR A 12 -0.30 0.60 -1.48
CA THR A 12 0.37 1.06 -2.70
C THR A 12 1.74 1.57 -2.33
N VAL A 13 2.79 0.96 -2.87
CA VAL A 13 4.18 1.35 -2.66
C VAL A 13 4.73 1.87 -3.98
N LEU A 14 5.16 3.13 -4.01
CA LEU A 14 5.81 3.75 -5.15
C LEU A 14 7.28 3.96 -4.82
N LYS A 15 8.20 3.50 -5.67
CA LYS A 15 9.62 3.84 -5.53
C LYS A 15 9.82 5.32 -5.87
N ASN A 16 10.56 6.03 -5.04
CA ASN A 16 10.87 7.45 -5.29
C ASN A 16 11.63 7.66 -6.61
N GLU A 17 12.47 6.70 -7.02
CA GLU A 17 13.16 6.73 -8.31
C GLU A 17 12.19 6.67 -9.49
N ASP A 18 11.16 5.81 -9.40
CA ASP A 18 10.13 5.68 -10.42
C ASP A 18 9.29 6.96 -10.49
N ILE A 19 8.92 7.54 -9.34
CA ILE A 19 8.24 8.85 -9.27
C ILE A 19 9.06 9.92 -10.01
N ASN A 20 10.36 10.00 -9.72
CA ASN A 20 11.23 11.00 -10.34
C ASN A 20 11.44 10.78 -11.84
N LYS A 21 11.43 9.52 -12.29
CA LYS A 21 11.67 9.14 -13.68
C LYS A 21 10.43 9.25 -14.56
N TYR A 22 9.26 8.91 -14.02
CA TYR A 22 8.05 8.71 -14.80
C TYR A 22 7.02 9.82 -14.64
N LEU A 23 7.01 10.55 -13.52
CA LEU A 23 6.05 11.65 -13.31
C LEU A 23 6.63 12.99 -13.75
N ASP A 24 5.78 13.83 -14.33
CA ASP A 24 6.08 15.24 -14.54
C ASP A 24 5.89 16.09 -13.26
N GLU A 25 6.26 17.37 -13.32
CA GLU A 25 6.18 18.26 -12.15
C GLU A 25 4.75 18.51 -11.66
N ARG A 26 3.77 18.46 -12.57
CA ARG A 26 2.36 18.60 -12.20
C ARG A 26 1.88 17.35 -11.46
N GLU A 27 2.21 16.18 -11.96
CA GLU A 27 1.89 14.89 -11.35
C GLU A 27 2.57 14.72 -9.99
N LYS A 28 3.83 15.15 -9.84
CA LYS A 28 4.54 15.19 -8.54
C LYS A 28 3.86 16.11 -7.54
N SER A 29 3.40 17.28 -7.99
CA SER A 29 2.65 18.23 -7.16
C SER A 29 1.30 17.64 -6.71
N ASP A 30 0.58 16.99 -7.64
CA ASP A 30 -0.68 16.31 -7.33
C ASP A 30 -0.47 15.15 -6.34
N LEU A 31 0.57 14.34 -6.52
CA LEU A 31 0.94 13.28 -5.57
C LEU A 31 1.25 13.87 -4.19
N SER A 32 2.03 14.95 -4.13
CA SER A 32 2.36 15.64 -2.87
C SER A 32 1.11 16.14 -2.15
N ARG A 33 0.16 16.72 -2.88
CA ARG A 33 -1.13 17.18 -2.35
C ARG A 33 -1.96 16.01 -1.80
N ILE A 34 -1.99 14.87 -2.48
CA ILE A 34 -2.72 13.67 -2.02
C ILE A 34 -2.09 13.14 -0.73
N LEU A 35 -0.76 12.99 -0.69
CA LEU A 35 -0.04 12.51 0.48
C LEU A 35 -0.27 13.42 1.68
N TRP A 36 -0.17 14.74 1.49
CA TRP A 36 -0.44 15.72 2.54
C TRP A 36 -1.87 15.60 3.08
N LYS A 37 -2.88 15.52 2.21
CA LYS A 37 -4.28 15.39 2.65
C LYS A 37 -4.50 14.16 3.53
N VAL A 38 -3.91 13.01 3.16
CA VAL A 38 -4.00 11.79 3.96
C VAL A 38 -3.32 11.97 5.32
N GLN A 39 -2.14 12.60 5.37
CA GLN A 39 -1.42 12.86 6.62
C GLN A 39 -2.22 13.75 7.57
N GLU A 40 -2.80 14.84 7.08
CA GLU A 40 -3.63 15.75 7.87
C GLU A 40 -4.88 15.07 8.42
N LEU A 41 -5.61 14.31 7.58
CA LEU A 41 -6.80 13.60 8.03
C LEU A 41 -6.47 12.53 9.08
N ARG A 42 -5.32 11.87 8.96
CA ARG A 42 -4.84 10.94 9.99
C ARG A 42 -4.52 11.63 11.31
N LEU A 43 -3.94 12.84 11.28
CA LEU A 43 -3.73 13.62 12.49
C LEU A 43 -5.05 13.99 13.18
N LEU A 44 -6.06 14.36 12.40
CA LEU A 44 -7.40 14.65 12.92
C LEU A 44 -8.05 13.41 13.56
N ASP A 45 -7.77 12.22 13.02
CA ASP A 45 -8.15 10.92 13.60
C ASP A 45 -7.32 10.53 14.85
N GLY A 46 -6.36 11.35 15.29
CA GLY A 46 -5.46 11.03 16.40
C GLY A 46 -4.41 9.95 16.07
N LYS A 47 -4.21 9.64 14.78
CA LYS A 47 -3.23 8.67 14.30
C LYS A 47 -1.92 9.38 13.93
N PRO A 48 -0.78 8.68 13.91
CA PRO A 48 0.45 9.23 13.34
C PRO A 48 0.23 9.64 11.87
N PRO A 49 0.77 10.80 11.43
CA PRO A 49 0.59 11.30 10.06
C PRO A 49 1.26 10.38 9.04
N LEU A 50 2.46 9.91 9.36
CA LEU A 50 3.25 9.02 8.52
C LEU A 50 3.32 7.63 9.17
N ASN A 51 2.94 6.60 8.41
CA ASN A 51 3.27 5.23 8.77
C ASN A 51 4.65 4.89 8.21
N THR A 52 5.53 4.38 9.07
CA THR A 52 6.80 3.81 8.64
C THR A 52 6.62 2.32 8.42
N TYR A 53 6.88 1.86 7.20
CA TYR A 53 6.82 0.45 6.84
C TYR A 53 8.21 -0.06 6.53
N LEU A 54 8.50 -1.29 6.96
CA LEU A 54 9.63 -2.04 6.44
C LEU A 54 9.21 -2.72 5.14
N VAL A 55 9.70 -2.21 4.01
CA VAL A 55 9.47 -2.83 2.69
C VAL A 55 10.62 -3.76 2.37
N VAL A 56 10.30 -4.99 2.00
CA VAL A 56 11.28 -6.04 1.71
C VAL A 56 11.20 -6.37 0.22
N ASN A 57 12.32 -6.26 -0.48
CA ASN A 57 12.42 -6.75 -1.85
C ASN A 57 12.43 -8.29 -1.83
N THR A 58 11.43 -8.92 -2.44
CA THR A 58 11.27 -10.38 -2.41
C THR A 58 12.21 -11.12 -3.36
N ASP A 59 12.83 -10.42 -4.30
CA ASP A 59 13.81 -11.00 -5.23
C ASP A 59 15.18 -11.22 -4.57
N GLU A 60 15.38 -10.67 -3.37
CA GLU A 60 16.66 -10.74 -2.67
C GLU A 60 16.79 -12.03 -1.83
N PRO A 61 17.99 -12.63 -1.71
CA PRO A 61 18.19 -13.88 -0.98
C PRO A 61 17.72 -13.84 0.49
N TYR A 62 17.79 -12.67 1.14
CA TYR A 62 17.41 -12.47 2.54
C TYR A 62 15.88 -12.44 2.77
N ALA A 63 15.07 -12.34 1.72
CA ALA A 63 13.61 -12.25 1.85
C ALA A 63 13.02 -13.45 2.59
N THR A 64 13.54 -14.65 2.34
CA THR A 64 13.10 -15.90 2.98
C THR A 64 13.34 -15.87 4.49
N ASP A 65 14.45 -15.27 4.94
CA ASP A 65 14.77 -15.16 6.37
C ASP A 65 13.81 -14.22 7.08
N ILE A 66 13.46 -13.09 6.44
CA ILE A 66 12.49 -12.14 7.00
C ILE A 66 11.11 -12.79 7.13
N VAL A 67 10.66 -13.53 6.11
CA VAL A 67 9.39 -14.27 6.18
C VAL A 67 9.36 -15.23 7.36
N ARG A 68 10.45 -15.98 7.59
CA ARG A 68 10.56 -16.91 8.73
C ARG A 68 10.48 -16.19 10.08
N ILE A 69 11.12 -15.02 10.21
CA ILE A 69 11.05 -14.19 11.42
C ILE A 69 9.61 -13.73 11.65
N MET A 70 8.93 -13.24 10.61
CA MET A 70 7.54 -12.76 10.71
C MET A 70 6.56 -13.88 11.06
N GLN A 71 6.73 -15.08 10.48
CA GLN A 71 5.95 -16.28 10.84
C GLN A 71 6.13 -16.67 12.29
N THR A 72 7.37 -16.66 12.80
CA THR A 72 7.67 -17.01 14.19
C THR A 72 6.99 -16.06 15.19
N ASN A 73 6.75 -14.81 14.78
CA ASN A 73 6.07 -13.80 15.58
C ASN A 73 4.54 -13.75 15.34
N ASN A 74 3.94 -14.71 14.62
CA ASN A 74 2.52 -14.71 14.23
C ASN A 74 2.08 -13.45 13.45
N HIS A 75 3.02 -12.78 12.76
CA HIS A 75 2.77 -11.56 11.97
C HIS A 75 2.76 -11.84 10.45
N TRP A 76 2.62 -13.10 10.05
CA TRP A 76 2.62 -13.53 8.65
C TRP A 76 1.51 -14.54 8.37
N GLY A 77 0.65 -14.26 7.38
CA GLY A 77 -0.50 -15.09 7.01
C GLY A 77 -1.69 -14.23 6.51
N PRO A 78 -2.81 -14.85 6.08
CA PRO A 78 -4.00 -14.12 5.68
C PRO A 78 -4.62 -13.40 6.89
N VAL A 79 -4.52 -12.08 6.93
CA VAL A 79 -5.18 -11.22 7.92
C VAL A 79 -6.36 -10.54 7.24
N SER A 80 -7.58 -10.86 7.65
CA SER A 80 -8.77 -10.11 7.25
C SER A 80 -8.85 -8.85 8.12
N ASP A 81 -8.73 -7.66 7.52
CA ASP A 81 -8.95 -6.39 8.22
C ASP A 81 -10.23 -5.75 7.66
N PRO A 82 -11.33 -5.72 8.43
CA PRO A 82 -12.61 -5.19 7.95
C PRO A 82 -12.59 -3.67 7.70
N ASN A 83 -11.55 -2.96 8.14
CA ASN A 83 -11.41 -1.51 7.94
C ASN A 83 -10.45 -1.17 6.78
N GLN A 84 -9.97 -2.17 6.05
CA GLN A 84 -9.00 -1.97 4.96
C GLN A 84 -9.71 -1.91 3.61
N ALA A 85 -9.75 -0.72 3.00
CA ALA A 85 -10.23 -0.57 1.63
C ALA A 85 -9.31 -1.31 0.65
N GLU A 86 -9.90 -2.16 -0.19
CA GLU A 86 -9.16 -3.05 -1.09
C GLU A 86 -9.06 -2.43 -2.49
N MET A 87 -7.84 -2.31 -3.02
CA MET A 87 -7.63 -1.92 -4.42
C MET A 87 -7.86 -3.12 -5.33
N GLU A 88 -8.68 -2.96 -6.36
CA GLU A 88 -8.92 -4.00 -7.36
C GLU A 88 -7.87 -3.91 -8.47
N TYR A 89 -7.27 -5.05 -8.85
CA TYR A 89 -6.39 -5.12 -10.02
C TYR A 89 -7.14 -5.79 -11.17
N TYR A 90 -7.52 -5.02 -12.18
CA TYR A 90 -8.27 -5.52 -13.35
C TYR A 90 -7.63 -5.02 -14.65
N GLY A 91 -7.37 -5.95 -15.58
CA GLY A 91 -6.91 -5.62 -16.93
C GLY A 91 -5.57 -4.87 -17.01
N GLY A 92 -4.70 -4.99 -16.00
CA GLY A 92 -3.42 -4.28 -15.94
C GLY A 92 -3.44 -2.96 -15.16
N THR A 93 -4.61 -2.56 -14.65
CA THR A 93 -4.83 -1.28 -13.97
C THR A 93 -5.22 -1.50 -12.52
N LEU A 94 -4.63 -0.69 -11.62
CA LEU A 94 -5.09 -0.57 -10.23
C LEU A 94 -6.29 0.37 -10.18
N ILE A 95 -7.41 -0.13 -9.69
CA ILE A 95 -8.67 0.60 -9.57
C ILE A 95 -8.91 0.90 -8.09
N LEU A 96 -9.10 2.18 -7.79
CA LEU A 96 -9.54 2.61 -6.46
C LEU A 96 -10.98 2.11 -6.22
N PRO A 97 -11.26 1.46 -5.09
CA PRO A 97 -12.62 1.05 -4.77
C PRO A 97 -13.52 2.29 -4.72
N ARG A 98 -14.66 2.21 -5.40
CA ARG A 98 -15.67 3.28 -5.32
C ARG A 98 -16.25 3.27 -3.92
N THR A 99 -16.24 4.42 -3.25
CA THR A 99 -17.03 4.59 -2.02
C THR A 99 -18.51 4.53 -2.40
N GLU A 100 -19.28 3.62 -1.78
CA GLU A 100 -20.73 3.44 -2.02
C GLU A 100 -21.59 4.68 -1.65
N GLU A 101 -20.98 5.80 -1.22
CA GLU A 101 -21.66 6.99 -0.71
C GLU A 101 -22.06 8.03 -1.78
N GLU A 102 -21.94 7.74 -3.08
CA GLU A 102 -22.47 8.63 -4.14
C GLU A 102 -23.93 8.35 -4.55
N ILE A 103 -24.70 7.60 -3.75
CA ILE A 103 -26.16 7.52 -3.95
C ILE A 103 -26.90 7.79 -2.63
N LYS A 104 -27.17 9.08 -2.38
CA LYS A 104 -28.44 9.57 -1.86
C LYS A 104 -28.61 11.07 -2.10
#